data_AF-A0A383BAL1-F1
#
_entry.id   AF-A0A383BAL1-F1
#
_cell.length_a   1.000
_cell.length_b   1.000
_cell.length_c   1.000
_cell.angle_alpha   90.00
_cell.angle_beta   90.00
_cell.angle_gamma   90.00
#
_symmetry.space_group_name_H-M   'P 1'
#
loop_
_entity.id
_entity.type
_entity.pdbx_description
1 polymer ?
#
loop_
_entity_poly.entity_id
_entity_poly.type
_entity_poly.pdbx_seq_one_letter_code
_entity_poly.pdbx_strand_id
1 'polypeptide(L)'
;HLVPISGYDTGLNAFKFIILPVLVGLIGGIGASTRWYRTIFLEEMNKDYVRTARAKGLSESRVLYRHVLTNGLIPILTGVVVILPSLFIGSLIVESFFAIPGLGSYTIDAISRQDFAIVRSMVFLGSVLYIIGLILTDISYTFVDPRVRLN
;
A
#
# COMPACT_ATOMS: atom_id res chain seq x y z
N HIS A 1 9.80 23.16 -19.77
CA HIS A 1 9.91 22.85 -18.34
C HIS A 1 9.91 21.33 -18.16
N LEU A 2 10.88 20.77 -17.42
CA LEU A 2 11.08 19.31 -17.29
C LEU A 2 9.96 18.61 -16.51
N VAL A 3 9.35 19.30 -15.54
CA VAL A 3 8.18 18.83 -14.77
C VAL A 3 7.28 20.05 -14.46
N PRO A 4 6.10 20.17 -15.10
CA PRO A 4 5.12 21.20 -14.76
C PRO A 4 4.54 21.00 -13.36
N ILE A 5 4.31 22.11 -12.65
CA ILE A 5 3.88 22.14 -11.24
C ILE A 5 2.37 21.92 -11.11
N SER A 6 1.60 22.21 -12.17
CA SER A 6 0.16 22.01 -12.19
C SER A 6 -0.37 21.77 -13.60
N GLY A 7 -1.54 21.13 -13.68
CA GLY A 7 -2.27 20.84 -14.90
C GLY A 7 -2.21 19.37 -15.30
N TYR A 8 -2.84 19.07 -16.44
CA TYR A 8 -2.87 17.74 -17.03
C TYR A 8 -2.83 17.88 -18.55
N ASP A 9 -2.06 17.01 -19.21
CA ASP A 9 -2.01 16.91 -20.68
C ASP A 9 -2.39 15.48 -21.08
N THR A 10 -2.96 15.31 -22.27
CA THR A 10 -3.40 14.00 -22.78
C THR A 10 -2.29 13.33 -23.61
N GLY A 11 -2.08 12.03 -23.41
CA GLY A 11 -1.06 11.24 -24.13
C GLY A 11 0.23 11.01 -23.35
N LEU A 12 1.35 10.74 -24.05
CA LEU A 12 2.64 10.38 -23.43
C LEU A 12 3.26 11.51 -22.57
N ASN A 13 2.82 12.76 -22.76
CA ASN A 13 3.27 13.88 -21.93
C ASN A 13 2.63 13.89 -20.52
N ALA A 14 1.52 13.17 -20.31
CA ALA A 14 0.85 13.04 -19.01
C ALA A 14 1.78 12.50 -17.90
N PHE A 15 2.72 11.62 -18.26
CA PHE A 15 3.68 11.05 -17.32
C PHE A 15 4.50 12.12 -16.59
N LYS A 16 4.81 13.25 -17.25
CA LYS A 16 5.58 14.34 -16.64
C LYS A 16 4.83 15.01 -15.47
N PHE A 17 3.50 15.03 -15.52
CA PHE A 17 2.66 15.64 -14.48
C PHE A 17 2.50 14.72 -13.25
N ILE A 18 2.76 13.42 -13.38
CA ILE A 18 2.61 12.44 -12.29
C ILE A 18 3.90 12.30 -11.48
N ILE A 19 5.07 12.60 -12.06
CA ILE A 19 6.38 12.43 -11.41
C ILE A 19 6.46 13.23 -10.10
N LEU A 20 6.10 14.52 -10.12
CA LEU A 20 6.21 15.38 -8.95
C LEU A 20 5.26 14.95 -7.81
N PRO A 21 3.95 14.72 -8.06
CA PRO A 21 3.04 14.13 -7.09
C PRO A 21 3.56 12.84 -6.44
N VAL A 22 4.09 11.92 -7.26
CA VAL A 22 4.61 10.64 -6.78
C VAL A 22 5.83 10.84 -5.90
N LEU A 23 6.78 11.68 -6.31
CA LEU A 23 7.96 11.97 -5.50
C LEU A 23 7.60 12.63 -4.17
N VAL A 24 6.67 13.59 -4.16
CA VAL A 24 6.20 14.23 -2.92
C VAL A 24 5.52 13.19 -2.02
N GLY A 25 4.67 12.32 -2.57
CA GLY A 25 4.03 11.24 -1.83
C GLY A 25 5.03 10.24 -1.24
N LEU A 26 6.04 9.84 -2.01
CA LEU A 26 7.10 8.94 -1.55
C LEU A 26 7.92 9.56 -0.43
N ILE A 27 8.39 10.80 -0.60
CA ILE A 27 9.20 11.50 0.41
C ILE A 27 8.36 11.78 1.67
N GLY A 28 7.09 12.13 1.53
CA GLY A 28 6.18 12.31 2.66
C GLY A 28 5.90 11.03 3.43
N GLY A 29 5.78 9.90 2.73
CA GLY A 29 5.45 8.60 3.32
C GLY A 29 6.65 7.79 3.83
N ILE A 30 7.86 8.04 3.33
CA ILE A 30 9.03 7.19 3.61
C ILE A 30 9.40 7.14 5.10
N GLY A 31 9.28 8.26 5.81
CA GLY A 31 9.62 8.34 7.23
C GLY A 31 8.65 7.57 8.13
N ALA A 32 7.35 7.60 7.81
CA ALA A 32 6.35 6.80 8.52
C ALA A 32 6.51 5.32 8.18
N SER A 33 6.67 4.99 6.90
CA SER A 33 6.83 3.61 6.41
C SER A 33 8.07 2.94 7.00
N THR A 34 9.22 3.63 6.99
CA THR A 34 10.48 3.10 7.55
C THR A 34 10.36 2.83 9.04
N ARG A 35 9.73 3.75 9.80
CA ARG A 35 9.48 3.54 11.24
C ARG A 35 8.57 2.34 11.47
N TRP A 36 7.51 2.22 10.68
CA TRP A 36 6.56 1.11 10.79
C TRP A 36 7.23 -0.24 10.50
N TYR A 37 7.98 -0.36 9.41
CA TYR A 37 8.74 -1.57 9.10
C TYR A 37 9.73 -1.90 10.23
N ARG A 38 10.50 -0.92 10.70
CA ARG A 38 11.46 -1.13 11.79
C ARG A 38 10.77 -1.67 13.06
N THR A 39 9.60 -1.14 13.42
CA THR A 39 8.84 -1.62 14.58
C THR A 39 8.45 -3.09 14.42
N ILE A 40 7.88 -3.47 13.26
CA ILE A 40 7.49 -4.86 12.98
C ILE A 40 8.68 -5.81 13.12
N PHE A 41 9.82 -5.47 12.52
CA PHE A 41 11.01 -6.32 12.61
C PHE A 41 11.55 -6.43 14.04
N LEU A 42 11.55 -5.34 14.80
CA LEU A 42 11.98 -5.36 16.20
C LEU A 42 11.05 -6.19 17.09
N GLU A 43 9.74 -6.14 16.85
CA GLU A 43 8.76 -6.97 17.55
C GLU A 43 8.95 -8.46 17.23
N GLU A 44 9.09 -8.81 15.94
CA GLU A 44 9.32 -10.18 15.50
C GLU A 44 10.64 -10.75 16.05
N MET A 45 11.71 -9.95 16.08
CA MET A 45 13.01 -10.37 16.64
C MET A 45 12.97 -10.71 18.14
N ASN A 46 12.00 -10.15 18.88
CA ASN A 46 11.86 -10.37 20.32
C ASN A 46 10.95 -11.56 20.68
N LYS A 47 10.36 -12.24 19.68
CA LYS A 47 9.47 -13.39 19.91
C LYS A 47 10.23 -14.66 20.27
N ASP A 48 9.55 -15.57 20.98
CA ASP A 48 10.16 -16.79 21.51
C ASP A 48 10.64 -17.75 20.41
N TYR A 49 9.98 -17.79 19.24
CA TYR A 49 10.44 -18.62 18.12
C TYR A 49 11.84 -18.22 17.63
N VAL A 50 12.22 -16.93 17.74
CA VAL A 50 13.54 -16.42 17.39
C VAL A 50 14.57 -16.87 18.42
N ARG A 51 14.23 -16.79 19.71
CA ARG A 51 15.08 -17.27 20.80
C ARG A 51 15.34 -18.77 20.68
N THR A 52 14.31 -19.55 20.37
CA THR A 52 14.45 -20.99 20.12
C THR A 52 15.31 -21.27 18.89
N ALA A 53 15.16 -20.52 17.80
CA ALA A 53 15.99 -20.69 16.61
C ALA A 53 17.47 -20.39 16.88
N ARG A 54 17.76 -19.33 17.65
CA ARG A 54 19.12 -19.00 18.12
C ARG A 54 19.70 -20.09 19.03
N ALA A 55 18.90 -20.60 19.99
CA ALA A 55 19.31 -21.67 20.88
C ALA A 55 19.63 -22.99 20.13
N LYS A 56 19.00 -23.22 18.98
CA LYS A 56 19.31 -24.33 18.06
C LYS A 56 20.58 -24.13 17.22
N GLY A 57 21.28 -23.00 17.38
CA GLY A 57 22.53 -22.71 16.67
C GLY A 57 22.36 -22.20 15.23
N LEU A 58 21.18 -21.71 14.85
CA LEU A 58 21.00 -21.10 13.52
C LEU A 58 21.76 -19.77 13.45
N SER A 59 22.39 -19.50 12.30
CA SER A 59 23.03 -18.20 12.04
C SER A 59 22.00 -17.07 12.00
N GLU A 60 22.39 -15.86 12.42
CA GLU A 60 21.51 -14.67 12.42
C GLU A 60 20.87 -14.42 11.05
N SER A 61 21.62 -14.59 9.95
CA SER A 61 21.06 -14.43 8.60
C SER A 61 19.94 -15.45 8.33
N ARG A 62 20.10 -16.71 8.75
CA ARG A 62 19.06 -17.73 8.56
C ARG A 62 17.84 -17.42 9.43
N VAL A 63 18.04 -16.95 10.65
CA VAL A 63 16.95 -16.52 11.54
C VAL A 63 16.19 -15.34 10.93
N LEU A 64 16.90 -14.34 10.42
CA LEU A 64 16.31 -13.15 9.81
C LEU A 64 15.49 -13.51 8.57
N TYR A 65 16.08 -14.18 7.57
CA TYR A 65 15.40 -14.43 6.30
C TYR A 65 14.32 -15.51 6.37
N ARG A 66 14.49 -16.54 7.21
CA ARG A 66 13.57 -17.70 7.24
C ARG A 66 12.49 -17.60 8.31
N HIS A 67 12.71 -16.83 9.37
CA HIS A 67 11.76 -16.73 10.48
C HIS A 67 11.24 -15.30 10.63
N VAL A 68 12.10 -14.32 10.83
CA VAL A 68 11.67 -12.94 11.10
C VAL A 68 11.02 -12.31 9.87
N LEU A 69 11.63 -12.41 8.69
CA LEU A 69 11.11 -11.82 7.46
C LEU A 69 9.79 -12.46 7.03
N THR A 70 9.72 -13.80 7.02
CA THR A 70 8.49 -14.53 6.65
C THR A 70 7.30 -14.13 7.53
N ASN A 71 7.49 -14.03 8.85
CA ASN A 71 6.43 -13.63 9.77
C ASN A 71 6.15 -12.12 9.73
N GLY A 72 7.19 -11.29 9.59
CA GLY A 72 7.07 -9.84 9.50
C GLY A 72 6.41 -9.36 8.20
N LEU A 73 6.48 -10.15 7.12
CA LEU A 73 5.80 -9.84 5.86
C LEU A 73 4.27 -9.92 5.97
N ILE A 74 3.73 -10.66 6.95
CA ILE A 74 2.28 -10.79 7.15
C ILE A 74 1.61 -9.43 7.38
N PRO A 75 1.97 -8.67 8.44
CA PRO A 75 1.39 -7.35 8.66
C PRO A 75 1.73 -6.36 7.53
N ILE A 76 2.90 -6.50 6.89
CA ILE A 76 3.31 -5.64 5.77
C ILE A 76 2.36 -5.80 4.57
N LEU A 77 2.12 -7.04 4.13
CA LEU A 77 1.22 -7.35 3.02
C LEU A 77 -0.23 -6.94 3.34
N THR A 78 -0.67 -7.12 4.59
CA THR A 78 -2.00 -6.63 5.01
C THR A 78 -2.10 -5.11 4.91
N GLY A 79 -1.06 -4.39 5.34
CA GLY A 79 -1.02 -2.93 5.29
C GLY A 79 -1.12 -2.37 3.87
N VAL A 80 -0.56 -3.08 2.87
CA VAL A 80 -0.66 -2.67 1.45
C VAL A 80 -2.11 -2.67 0.96
N VAL A 81 -2.94 -3.62 1.38
CA VAL A 81 -4.35 -3.70 0.96
C VAL A 81 -5.16 -2.50 1.46
N VAL A 82 -4.83 -2.00 2.66
CA VAL A 82 -5.46 -0.82 3.27
C VAL A 82 -5.18 0.46 2.46
N ILE A 83 -4.16 0.47 1.60
CA ILE A 83 -3.85 1.58 0.71
C ILE A 83 -4.85 1.64 -0.47
N LEU A 84 -5.46 0.52 -0.88
CA LEU A 84 -6.35 0.53 -2.05
C LEU A 84 -7.55 1.49 -1.89
N PRO A 85 -8.30 1.50 -0.77
CA PRO A 85 -9.34 2.51 -0.54
C PRO A 85 -8.79 3.94 -0.45
N SER A 86 -7.55 4.11 0.05
CA SER A 86 -6.94 5.44 0.14
C SER A 86 -6.53 5.99 -1.23
N LEU A 87 -6.43 5.18 -2.27
CA LEU A 87 -6.26 5.66 -3.65
C LEU A 87 -7.51 6.35 -4.20
N PHE A 88 -8.70 6.05 -3.66
CA PHE A 88 -9.95 6.67 -4.08
C PHE A 88 -10.21 7.99 -3.36
N ILE A 89 -9.80 8.12 -2.10
CA ILE A 89 -10.14 9.28 -1.25
C ILE A 89 -8.89 10.07 -0.82
N GLY A 90 -7.78 9.39 -0.59
CA GLY A 90 -6.54 9.95 -0.03
C GLY A 90 -5.68 10.72 -1.02
N SER A 91 -5.91 10.60 -2.33
CA SER A 91 -5.24 11.41 -3.35
C SER A 91 -5.85 12.80 -3.50
N LEU A 92 -6.99 13.12 -2.86
CA LEU A 92 -7.70 14.39 -3.07
C LEU A 92 -6.85 15.63 -2.85
N ILE A 93 -5.99 15.62 -1.81
CA ILE A 93 -5.07 16.74 -1.53
C ILE A 93 -4.08 16.92 -2.67
N VAL A 94 -3.55 15.82 -3.18
CA VAL A 94 -2.59 15.80 -4.29
C VAL A 94 -3.29 16.22 -5.59
N GLU A 95 -4.47 15.68 -5.88
CA GLU A 95 -5.30 16.05 -7.04
C GLU A 95 -5.60 17.55 -7.07
N SER A 96 -6.01 18.09 -5.92
CA SER A 96 -6.34 19.52 -5.78
C SER A 96 -5.12 20.42 -5.92
N PHE A 97 -3.99 20.06 -5.29
CA PHE A 97 -2.76 20.87 -5.33
C PHE A 97 -2.12 20.89 -6.72
N PHE A 98 -2.10 19.74 -7.40
CA PHE A 98 -1.50 19.60 -8.73
C PHE A 98 -2.48 19.89 -9.87
N ALA A 99 -3.76 20.15 -9.57
CA ALA A 99 -4.83 20.32 -10.55
C ALA A 99 -4.90 19.13 -11.54
N ILE A 100 -4.73 17.92 -11.02
CA ILE A 100 -4.81 16.66 -11.79
C ILE A 100 -6.17 16.03 -11.50
N PRO A 101 -7.00 15.77 -12.52
CA PRO A 101 -8.29 15.11 -12.32
C PRO A 101 -8.08 13.67 -11.82
N GLY A 102 -8.76 13.29 -10.74
CA GLY A 102 -8.65 11.96 -10.16
C GLY A 102 -9.95 11.48 -9.55
N LEU A 103 -9.96 10.21 -9.11
CA LEU A 103 -11.17 9.54 -8.64
C LEU A 103 -11.73 10.19 -7.35
N GLY A 104 -10.86 10.80 -6.54
CA GLY A 104 -11.26 11.53 -5.33
C GLY A 104 -12.08 12.75 -5.65
N SER A 105 -11.57 13.64 -6.51
CA SER A 105 -12.29 14.83 -6.95
C SER A 105 -13.62 14.49 -7.62
N TYR A 106 -13.65 13.46 -8.47
CA TYR A 106 -14.90 12.98 -9.11
C TYR A 106 -15.93 12.47 -8.10
N THR A 107 -15.48 11.78 -7.05
CA THR A 107 -16.39 11.27 -6.01
C THR A 107 -16.99 12.40 -5.19
N ILE A 108 -16.18 13.40 -4.82
CA ILE A 108 -16.65 14.59 -4.07
C ILE A 108 -17.64 15.41 -4.92
N ASP A 109 -17.35 15.62 -6.19
CA ASP A 109 -18.25 16.31 -7.11
C ASP A 109 -19.60 15.60 -7.24
N ALA A 110 -19.59 14.26 -7.34
CA ALA A 110 -20.81 13.46 -7.38
C ALA A 110 -21.63 13.58 -6.09
N ILE A 111 -20.97 13.58 -4.92
CA ILE A 111 -21.64 13.80 -3.62
C ILE A 111 -22.29 15.19 -3.59
N SER A 112 -21.57 16.23 -4.01
CA SER A 112 -22.07 17.60 -4.04
C SER A 112 -23.28 17.77 -4.97
N ARG A 113 -23.27 17.08 -6.12
CA ARG A 113 -24.38 17.05 -7.09
C ARG A 113 -25.50 16.08 -6.71
N GLN A 114 -25.38 15.39 -5.57
CA GLN A 114 -26.30 14.33 -5.14
C GLN A 114 -26.48 13.21 -6.19
N ASP A 115 -25.46 12.96 -7.00
CA ASP A 115 -25.44 11.86 -7.96
C ASP A 115 -25.08 10.55 -7.24
N PHE A 116 -26.10 9.94 -6.64
CA PHE A 116 -25.93 8.69 -5.91
C PHE A 116 -25.53 7.51 -6.81
N ALA A 117 -25.76 7.59 -8.13
CA ALA A 117 -25.37 6.52 -9.04
C ALA A 117 -23.84 6.44 -9.17
N ILE A 118 -23.18 7.59 -9.33
CA ILE A 118 -21.72 7.66 -9.38
C ILE A 118 -21.12 7.26 -8.03
N VAL A 119 -21.65 7.77 -6.91
CA VAL A 119 -21.14 7.45 -5.57
C VAL A 119 -21.23 5.95 -5.29
N ARG A 120 -22.38 5.30 -5.59
CA ARG A 120 -22.53 3.85 -5.44
C ARG A 120 -21.55 3.06 -6.31
N SER A 121 -21.32 3.52 -7.54
CA SER A 121 -20.38 2.87 -8.46
C SER A 121 -18.95 2.93 -7.95
N MET A 122 -18.52 4.08 -7.39
CA MET A 122 -17.19 4.24 -6.80
C MET A 122 -17.00 3.37 -5.55
N VAL A 123 -18.00 3.33 -4.66
CA VAL A 123 -17.98 2.45 -3.48
C VAL A 123 -17.93 0.99 -3.88
N PHE A 124 -18.71 0.58 -4.90
CA PHE A 124 -18.70 -0.79 -5.40
C PHE A 124 -17.34 -1.18 -5.99
N LEU A 125 -16.77 -0.35 -6.86
CA LEU A 125 -15.44 -0.59 -7.44
C LEU A 125 -14.34 -0.64 -6.37
N GLY A 126 -14.37 0.29 -5.42
CA GLY A 126 -13.45 0.30 -4.28
C GLY A 126 -13.55 -0.98 -3.45
N SER A 127 -14.79 -1.44 -3.20
CA SER A 127 -15.04 -2.68 -2.45
C SER A 127 -14.53 -3.93 -3.19
N VAL A 128 -14.77 -4.02 -4.51
CA VAL A 128 -14.27 -5.12 -5.35
C VAL A 128 -12.75 -5.16 -5.36
N LEU A 129 -12.10 -4.01 -5.57
CA LEU A 129 -10.64 -3.91 -5.55
C LEU A 129 -10.06 -4.24 -4.18
N TYR A 130 -10.72 -3.83 -3.10
CA TYR A 130 -10.32 -4.18 -1.75
C TYR A 130 -10.39 -5.69 -1.51
N ILE A 131 -11.47 -6.35 -1.93
CA ILE A 131 -11.60 -7.81 -1.85
C ILE A 131 -10.51 -8.51 -2.68
N ILE A 132 -10.25 -8.03 -3.90
CA ILE A 132 -9.15 -8.55 -4.74
C ILE A 132 -7.82 -8.39 -4.02
N GLY A 133 -7.56 -7.23 -3.39
CA GLY A 133 -6.36 -6.99 -2.60
C GLY A 133 -6.21 -7.97 -1.43
N LEU A 134 -7.29 -8.23 -0.69
CA LEU A 134 -7.29 -9.21 0.39
C LEU A 134 -6.96 -10.62 -0.13
N ILE A 135 -7.61 -11.05 -1.22
CA ILE A 135 -7.34 -12.36 -1.84
C ILE A 135 -5.88 -12.44 -2.31
N LEU A 136 -5.33 -11.38 -2.91
CA LEU A 136 -3.93 -11.33 -3.30
C LEU A 136 -2.98 -11.42 -2.10
N THR A 137 -3.33 -10.83 -0.97
CA THR A 137 -2.56 -10.95 0.27
C THR A 137 -2.60 -12.38 0.81
N ASP A 138 -3.76 -13.02 0.83
CA ASP A 138 -3.90 -14.42 1.25
C ASP A 138 -3.08 -15.36 0.34
N ILE A 139 -3.15 -15.14 -0.97
CA ILE A 139 -2.33 -15.87 -1.94
C ILE A 139 -0.83 -15.60 -1.69
N SER A 140 -0.45 -14.34 -1.43
CA SER A 140 0.95 -13.99 -1.14
C SER A 140 1.47 -14.68 0.10
N TYR A 141 0.63 -14.95 1.11
CA TYR A 141 1.01 -15.76 2.27
C TYR A 141 1.36 -17.20 1.90
N THR A 142 0.63 -17.81 0.96
CA THR A 142 0.95 -19.17 0.51
C THR A 142 2.32 -19.26 -0.17
N PHE A 143 2.76 -18.18 -0.82
CA PHE A 143 4.09 -18.10 -1.43
C PHE A 143 5.19 -17.79 -0.42
N VAL A 144 4.91 -16.94 0.57
CA VAL A 144 5.89 -16.51 1.58
C VAL A 144 6.09 -17.56 2.68
N ASP A 145 5.03 -18.24 3.12
CA ASP A 145 5.10 -19.32 4.11
C ASP A 145 4.61 -20.67 3.53
N PRO A 146 5.54 -21.56 3.12
CA PRO A 146 5.19 -22.89 2.60
C PRO A 146 4.61 -23.85 3.64
N ARG A 147 4.46 -23.45 4.92
CA ARG A 147 3.78 -24.24 5.95
C ARG A 147 2.26 -24.13 5.91
N VAL A 148 1.72 -23.12 5.22
CA VAL A 148 0.26 -22.89 5.05
C VAL A 148 -0.29 -23.72 3.88
N ARG A 149 0.37 -24.83 3.52
CA ARG A 149 -0.22 -25.82 2.61
C ARG A 149 -1.47 -26.38 3.27
N LEU A 150 -2.62 -25.95 2.78
CA LEU A 150 -3.92 -26.56 2.99
C LEU A 150 -3.79 -28.03 2.54
N ASN A 151 -3.71 -28.94 3.51
CA ASN A 151 -3.99 -30.36 3.32
C ASN A 151 -5.49 -30.57 3.50
#